data_AF-A0A944BIY6-F1
#
_entry.id   AF-A0A944BIY6-F1
#
_cell.length_a   1.000
_cell.length_b   1.000
_cell.length_c   1.000
_cell.angle_alpha   90.00
_cell.angle_beta   90.00
_cell.angle_gamma   90.00
#
_symmetry.space_group_name_H-M   'P 1'
#
loop_
_entity.id
_entity.type
_entity.pdbx_description
1 polymer ?
#
loop_
_entity_poly.entity_id
_entity_poly.type
_entity_poly.pdbx_seq_one_letter_code
_entity_poly.pdbx_strand_id
1 'polypeptide(L)'
;RLDRRLRRAISSGDGAVSRRELLAIQGEIKQFLERHPYDDHVWEFWLDIVTAYGQSFSQEMGSSADAADRGSRAPSTPKEDPWIEANAEEEFLVYLTQRMNDPARWLRFARWSMETGNLSEAVPAYEMAARLVPQDDSLAERAEIARRLANRDAASDDAASAYEAPYIVKDIPGNTSPDATQFVSLLDNRVVKILPNGLASTFNQIAFEVLDEQGLKTLRAMPINYSPTDEKLEIISVITTKKDGTKHRLYKTTEYNTADESIRMYYDQRQIVIEIPDLAVGDRIEYRFKRTQMQKSASSTNYFSDLYQLQATFPRQWSKYTVITPESFPVRFYL
;
A
#
# COMPACT_ATOMS: atom_id res chain seq x y z
N ARG A 1 15.72 -16.78 1.68
CA ARG A 1 17.03 -16.89 2.39
C ARG A 1 17.99 -15.79 1.94
N LEU A 2 18.12 -15.58 0.62
CA LEU A 2 18.91 -14.51 0.03
C LEU A 2 18.43 -13.10 0.46
N ASP A 3 17.11 -12.84 0.41
CA ASP A 3 16.48 -11.60 0.90
C ASP A 3 16.88 -11.23 2.35
N ARG A 4 16.75 -12.15 3.31
CA ARG A 4 17.22 -11.93 4.70
C ARG A 4 18.72 -11.63 4.83
N ARG A 5 19.57 -12.10 3.91
CA ARG A 5 21.01 -11.78 3.91
C ARG A 5 21.26 -10.39 3.29
N LEU A 6 20.53 -10.04 2.24
CA LEU A 6 20.57 -8.72 1.63
C LEU A 6 20.13 -7.63 2.61
N ARG A 7 18.99 -7.83 3.29
CA ARG A 7 18.49 -6.88 4.30
C ARG A 7 19.48 -6.69 5.46
N ARG A 8 20.22 -7.74 5.85
CA ARG A 8 21.31 -7.61 6.84
C ARG A 8 22.46 -6.75 6.32
N ALA A 9 22.91 -7.02 5.10
CA ALA A 9 23.97 -6.23 4.46
C ALA A 9 23.62 -4.75 4.42
N ILE A 10 22.37 -4.43 4.07
CA ILE A 10 21.87 -3.06 3.96
C ILE A 10 21.67 -2.40 5.33
N SER A 11 21.21 -3.15 6.33
CA SER A 11 20.96 -2.62 7.69
C SER A 11 22.21 -2.29 8.50
N SER A 12 23.40 -2.69 8.04
CA SER A 12 24.65 -2.52 8.80
C SER A 12 25.13 -1.07 8.90
N GLY A 13 24.60 -0.14 8.11
CA GLY A 13 24.80 1.32 8.24
C GLY A 13 26.21 1.84 7.92
N ASP A 14 27.18 0.95 7.71
CA ASP A 14 28.53 1.26 7.25
C ASP A 14 28.69 0.79 5.81
N GLY A 15 28.87 1.73 4.88
CA GLY A 15 28.93 1.47 3.44
C GLY A 15 29.99 0.44 3.04
N ALA A 16 31.11 0.36 3.78
CA ALA A 16 32.16 -0.63 3.52
C ALA A 16 31.75 -2.06 3.94
N VAL A 17 30.99 -2.19 5.03
CA VAL A 17 30.48 -3.48 5.53
C VAL A 17 29.35 -3.99 4.64
N SER A 18 28.42 -3.11 4.25
CA SER A 18 27.38 -3.43 3.26
C SER A 18 27.99 -3.91 1.94
N ARG A 19 29.03 -3.24 1.44
CA ARG A 19 29.73 -3.59 0.19
C ARG A 19 30.38 -4.98 0.25
N ARG A 20 31.11 -5.28 1.34
CA ARG A 20 31.75 -6.60 1.53
C ARG A 20 30.72 -7.72 1.63
N GLU A 21 29.62 -7.51 2.35
CA GLU A 21 28.56 -8.51 2.50
C GLU A 21 27.80 -8.77 1.19
N LEU A 22 27.63 -7.75 0.34
CA LEU A 22 27.02 -7.87 -0.99
C LEU A 22 27.92 -8.65 -1.97
N LEU A 23 29.22 -8.36 -1.99
CA LEU A 23 30.20 -9.11 -2.80
C LEU A 23 30.29 -10.58 -2.36
N ALA A 24 30.16 -10.86 -1.06
CA ALA A 24 30.14 -12.24 -0.54
C ALA A 24 28.92 -13.07 -1.00
N ILE A 25 27.85 -12.43 -1.49
CA ILE A 25 26.65 -13.10 -2.03
C ILE A 25 26.44 -12.88 -3.53
N GLN A 26 27.39 -12.25 -4.24
CA GLN A 26 27.25 -11.86 -5.66
C GLN A 26 26.91 -13.03 -6.60
N GLY A 27 27.50 -14.22 -6.37
CA GLY A 27 27.22 -15.40 -7.18
C GLY A 27 25.81 -15.95 -6.96
N GLU A 28 25.30 -15.87 -5.73
CA GLU A 28 23.91 -16.22 -5.40
C GLU A 28 22.94 -15.21 -6.01
N ILE A 29 23.28 -13.91 -5.97
CA ILE A 29 22.52 -12.84 -6.63
C ILE A 29 22.49 -13.09 -8.14
N LYS A 30 23.63 -13.32 -8.79
CA LYS A 30 23.71 -13.55 -10.23
C LYS A 30 22.87 -14.76 -10.66
N GLN A 31 23.02 -15.90 -9.99
CA GLN A 31 22.21 -17.09 -10.27
C GLN A 31 20.72 -16.87 -10.03
N PHE A 32 20.36 -16.12 -8.99
CA PHE A 32 18.97 -15.78 -8.69
C PHE A 32 18.38 -14.89 -9.79
N LEU A 33 19.11 -13.84 -10.20
CA LEU A 33 18.73 -12.93 -11.29
C LEU A 33 18.71 -13.62 -12.68
N GLU A 34 19.41 -14.73 -12.86
CA GLU A 34 19.39 -15.53 -14.09
C GLU A 34 18.25 -16.56 -14.11
N ARG A 35 17.92 -17.16 -12.95
CA ARG A 35 16.80 -18.10 -12.81
C ARG A 35 15.44 -17.43 -12.69
N HIS A 36 15.42 -16.21 -12.16
CA HIS A 36 14.22 -15.41 -11.92
C HIS A 36 14.34 -14.05 -12.61
N PRO A 37 14.52 -13.99 -13.95
CA PRO A 37 14.71 -12.73 -14.67
C PRO A 37 13.49 -11.79 -14.65
N TYR A 38 12.35 -12.24 -14.12
CA TYR A 38 11.04 -11.58 -14.20
C TYR A 38 10.18 -11.72 -12.91
N ASP A 39 10.81 -11.94 -11.74
CA ASP A 39 10.09 -12.16 -10.47
C ASP A 39 10.06 -10.86 -9.64
N ASP A 40 8.88 -10.48 -9.13
CA ASP A 40 8.62 -9.18 -8.51
C ASP A 40 9.40 -8.97 -7.21
N HIS A 41 9.71 -10.05 -6.48
CA HIS A 41 10.56 -9.98 -5.29
C HIS A 41 12.02 -9.71 -5.62
N VAL A 42 12.43 -9.93 -6.87
CA VAL A 42 13.76 -9.62 -7.36
C VAL A 42 13.96 -8.11 -7.45
N TRP A 43 12.89 -7.31 -7.61
CA TRP A 43 12.94 -5.87 -7.85
C TRP A 43 13.00 -5.01 -6.59
N GLU A 44 12.29 -5.35 -5.51
CA GLU A 44 12.60 -4.76 -4.19
C GLU A 44 14.04 -5.08 -3.79
N PHE A 45 14.45 -6.34 -4.02
CA PHE A 45 15.81 -6.83 -3.85
C PHE A 45 16.83 -6.08 -4.74
N TRP A 46 16.39 -5.54 -5.89
CA TRP A 46 17.21 -4.75 -6.83
C TRP A 46 17.32 -3.29 -6.42
N LEU A 47 16.22 -2.67 -6.00
CA LEU A 47 16.17 -1.31 -5.43
C LEU A 47 17.04 -1.20 -4.17
N ASP A 48 17.02 -2.23 -3.35
CA ASP A 48 17.84 -2.39 -2.16
C ASP A 48 19.35 -2.44 -2.50
N ILE A 49 19.74 -3.17 -3.55
CA ILE A 49 21.12 -3.21 -4.07
C ILE A 49 21.52 -1.83 -4.63
N VAL A 50 20.67 -1.19 -5.44
CA VAL A 50 20.94 0.11 -6.06
C VAL A 50 21.06 1.22 -5.02
N THR A 51 20.22 1.20 -3.98
CA THR A 51 20.25 2.20 -2.90
C THR A 51 21.52 2.06 -2.07
N ALA A 52 21.93 0.83 -1.75
CA ALA A 52 23.17 0.56 -1.03
C ALA A 52 24.44 0.94 -1.82
N TYR A 53 24.47 0.66 -3.13
CA TYR A 53 25.57 1.07 -3.99
C TYR A 53 25.55 2.58 -4.31
N GLY A 54 24.39 3.20 -4.49
CA GLY A 54 24.28 4.64 -4.78
C GLY A 54 24.74 5.55 -3.63
N GLN A 55 24.50 5.14 -2.37
CA GLN A 55 24.99 5.86 -1.19
C GLN A 55 26.50 5.72 -0.99
N SER A 56 27.06 4.52 -1.20
CA SER A 56 28.51 4.29 -1.13
C SER A 56 29.27 4.99 -2.26
N PHE A 57 28.73 4.98 -3.49
CA PHE A 57 29.29 5.69 -4.64
C PHE A 57 29.31 7.22 -4.45
N SER A 58 28.25 7.77 -3.84
CA SER A 58 28.16 9.21 -3.53
C SER A 58 29.12 9.64 -2.40
N GLN A 59 29.35 8.77 -1.41
CA GLN A 59 30.32 9.03 -0.32
C GLN A 59 31.77 8.93 -0.79
N GLU A 60 32.12 7.98 -1.66
CA GLU A 60 33.49 7.83 -2.19
C GLU A 60 33.85 8.92 -3.19
N MET A 61 32.91 9.42 -4.00
CA MET A 61 33.13 10.60 -4.85
C MET A 61 33.34 11.89 -4.05
N GLY A 62 32.68 12.02 -2.89
CA GLY A 62 32.90 13.14 -1.96
C GLY A 62 34.23 13.03 -1.20
N SER A 63 34.60 11.83 -0.76
CA SER A 63 35.85 11.55 -0.04
C SER A 63 37.10 11.59 -0.95
N SER A 64 36.97 11.13 -2.19
CA SER A 64 38.03 11.19 -3.22
C SER A 64 38.39 12.63 -3.60
N ALA A 65 37.40 13.54 -3.60
CA ALA A 65 37.62 14.96 -3.83
C ALA A 65 38.41 15.64 -2.69
N ASP A 66 38.25 15.18 -1.44
CA ASP A 66 38.99 15.68 -0.27
C ASP A 66 40.35 14.97 -0.06
N ALA A 67 40.50 13.72 -0.54
CA ALA A 67 41.73 12.95 -0.44
C ALA A 67 42.77 13.31 -1.52
N ALA A 68 42.35 13.95 -2.62
CA ALA A 68 43.25 14.42 -3.67
C ALA A 68 44.21 15.54 -3.22
N ASP A 69 44.02 16.11 -2.03
CA ASP A 69 44.86 17.19 -1.47
C ASP A 69 45.86 16.73 -0.40
N ARG A 70 46.00 15.42 -0.11
CA ARG A 70 47.04 14.92 0.81
C ARG A 70 47.77 13.72 0.23
N GLY A 71 49.03 13.98 -0.14
CA GLY A 71 49.92 13.05 -0.80
C GLY A 71 50.17 11.71 -0.07
N SER A 72 50.26 10.68 -0.91
CA SER A 72 51.18 9.53 -0.86
C SER A 72 51.65 9.02 0.50
N ARG A 73 51.08 7.89 0.93
CA ARG A 73 51.86 6.85 1.65
C ARG A 73 51.21 5.47 1.55
N ALA A 74 51.92 4.53 0.93
CA ALA A 74 51.60 3.10 0.99
C ALA A 74 52.00 2.50 2.35
N PRO A 75 51.24 1.53 2.86
CA PRO A 75 51.82 0.44 3.65
C PRO A 75 51.42 -0.95 3.14
N SER A 76 52.15 -1.92 3.66
CA SER A 76 52.54 -3.19 3.06
C SER A 76 52.00 -4.43 3.81
N THR A 77 51.75 -5.52 3.05
CA THR A 77 51.67 -6.97 3.42
C THR A 77 50.43 -7.49 4.19
N PRO A 78 50.08 -8.79 4.10
CA PRO A 78 49.45 -9.47 2.96
C PRO A 78 48.15 -10.18 3.41
N LYS A 79 46.99 -9.74 2.94
CA LYS A 79 45.71 -10.43 3.15
C LYS A 79 44.88 -10.31 1.88
N GLU A 80 44.64 -11.47 1.26
CA GLU A 80 43.75 -11.74 0.10
C GLU A 80 43.92 -10.78 -1.08
N ASP A 81 44.33 -11.34 -2.22
CA ASP A 81 44.79 -10.62 -3.42
C ASP A 81 43.79 -9.49 -3.82
N PRO A 82 44.08 -8.21 -3.49
CA PRO A 82 43.11 -7.11 -3.67
C PRO A 82 42.71 -6.90 -5.14
N TRP A 83 43.53 -7.43 -6.05
CA TRP A 83 43.35 -7.34 -7.49
C TRP A 83 42.26 -8.29 -8.02
N ILE A 84 42.01 -9.41 -7.35
CA ILE A 84 40.96 -10.38 -7.74
C ILE A 84 39.58 -9.90 -7.26
N GLU A 85 39.50 -9.33 -6.06
CA GLU A 85 38.26 -8.73 -5.54
C GLU A 85 37.85 -7.49 -6.32
N ALA A 86 38.81 -6.63 -6.72
CA ALA A 86 38.55 -5.45 -7.53
C ALA A 86 37.99 -5.78 -8.93
N ASN A 87 38.53 -6.81 -9.60
CA ASN A 87 38.02 -7.23 -10.91
C ASN A 87 36.63 -7.89 -10.83
N ALA A 88 36.38 -8.73 -9.82
CA ALA A 88 35.07 -9.35 -9.63
C ALA A 88 33.98 -8.30 -9.31
N GLU A 89 34.37 -7.26 -8.57
CA GLU A 89 33.51 -6.11 -8.30
C GLU A 89 33.19 -5.30 -9.56
N GLU A 90 34.19 -4.93 -10.36
CA GLU A 90 33.98 -4.22 -11.62
C GLU A 90 33.09 -5.02 -12.57
N GLU A 91 33.31 -6.33 -12.71
CA GLU A 91 32.47 -7.20 -13.55
C GLU A 91 31.03 -7.29 -13.05
N PHE A 92 30.82 -7.36 -11.74
CA PHE A 92 29.49 -7.41 -11.14
C PHE A 92 28.74 -6.08 -11.31
N LEU A 93 29.44 -4.96 -11.14
CA LEU A 93 28.90 -3.62 -11.40
C LEU A 93 28.55 -3.45 -12.87
N VAL A 94 29.43 -3.82 -13.80
CA VAL A 94 29.16 -3.79 -15.25
C VAL A 94 27.94 -4.65 -15.59
N TYR A 95 27.83 -5.84 -15.01
CA TYR A 95 26.67 -6.73 -15.18
C TYR A 95 25.36 -6.10 -14.69
N LEU A 96 25.37 -5.44 -13.53
CA LEU A 96 24.22 -4.72 -13.01
C LEU A 96 23.88 -3.51 -13.90
N THR A 97 24.87 -2.70 -14.28
CA THR A 97 24.70 -1.54 -15.15
C THR A 97 24.13 -1.92 -16.53
N GLN A 98 24.61 -3.00 -17.15
CA GLN A 98 24.08 -3.47 -18.43
C GLN A 98 22.61 -3.88 -18.33
N ARG A 99 22.19 -4.49 -17.22
CA ARG A 99 20.78 -4.83 -16.99
C ARG A 99 19.92 -3.61 -16.66
N MET A 100 20.51 -2.56 -16.03
CA MET A 100 19.84 -1.27 -15.79
C MET A 100 19.60 -0.47 -17.06
N ASN A 101 20.45 -0.67 -18.07
CA ASN A 101 20.47 0.14 -19.29
C ASN A 101 19.64 -0.44 -20.44
N ASP A 102 18.80 -1.46 -20.19
CA ASP A 102 17.91 -2.08 -21.18
C ASP A 102 16.48 -1.50 -21.08
N PRO A 103 16.08 -0.57 -21.97
CA PRO A 103 14.77 0.08 -21.91
C PRO A 103 13.61 -0.89 -22.13
N ALA A 104 13.81 -2.00 -22.86
CA ALA A 104 12.74 -2.95 -23.14
C ALA A 104 12.28 -3.69 -21.89
N ARG A 105 13.16 -3.86 -20.90
CA ARG A 105 12.84 -4.48 -19.60
C ARG A 105 12.04 -3.55 -18.73
N TRP A 106 12.46 -2.29 -18.61
CA TRP A 106 11.71 -1.25 -17.90
C TRP A 106 10.30 -1.07 -18.48
N LEU A 107 10.17 -1.08 -19.81
CA LEU A 107 8.87 -0.96 -20.48
C LEU A 107 7.94 -2.16 -20.23
N ARG A 108 8.50 -3.38 -20.16
CA ARG A 108 7.70 -4.59 -19.84
C ARG A 108 7.22 -4.56 -18.40
N PHE A 109 8.10 -4.19 -17.46
CA PHE A 109 7.75 -4.05 -16.05
C PHE A 109 6.70 -2.96 -15.83
N ALA A 110 6.90 -1.77 -16.41
CA ALA A 110 5.95 -0.68 -16.29
C ALA A 110 4.54 -1.03 -16.82
N ARG A 111 4.46 -1.85 -17.88
CA ARG A 111 3.17 -2.37 -18.38
C ARG A 111 2.55 -3.40 -17.43
N TRP A 112 3.36 -4.35 -16.97
CA TRP A 112 2.90 -5.35 -16.02
C TRP A 112 2.40 -4.70 -14.71
N SER A 113 3.15 -3.75 -14.14
CA SER A 113 2.74 -3.01 -12.92
C SER A 113 1.46 -2.19 -13.13
N MET A 114 1.22 -1.68 -14.34
CA MET A 114 -0.06 -1.05 -14.68
C MET A 114 -1.21 -2.05 -14.76
N GLU A 115 -0.97 -3.25 -15.30
CA GLU A 115 -1.97 -4.32 -15.44
C GLU A 115 -2.33 -4.96 -14.09
N THR A 116 -1.37 -5.05 -13.16
CA THR A 116 -1.56 -5.61 -11.82
C THR A 116 -1.97 -4.59 -10.76
N GLY A 117 -2.03 -3.30 -11.11
CA GLY A 117 -2.46 -2.22 -10.22
C GLY A 117 -1.37 -1.68 -9.28
N ASN A 118 -0.12 -2.07 -9.45
CA ASN A 118 1.03 -1.59 -8.67
C ASN A 118 1.55 -0.24 -9.21
N LEU A 119 0.71 0.79 -9.14
CA LEU A 119 0.97 2.08 -9.78
C LEU A 119 2.18 2.84 -9.20
N SER A 120 2.52 2.63 -7.92
CA SER A 120 3.72 3.18 -7.28
C SER A 120 5.03 2.67 -7.90
N GLU A 121 4.99 1.50 -8.53
CA GLU A 121 6.13 0.88 -9.21
C GLU A 121 6.14 1.20 -10.72
N ALA A 122 4.95 1.39 -11.31
CA ALA A 122 4.80 1.72 -12.73
C ALA A 122 5.42 3.07 -13.11
N VAL A 123 5.28 4.09 -12.24
CA VAL A 123 5.79 5.45 -12.48
C VAL A 123 7.32 5.49 -12.64
N PRO A 124 8.13 5.05 -11.65
CA PRO A 124 9.59 5.08 -11.80
C PRO A 124 10.08 4.18 -12.94
N ALA A 125 9.35 3.12 -13.28
CA ALA A 125 9.69 2.25 -14.40
C ALA A 125 9.50 2.91 -15.77
N TYR A 126 8.40 3.64 -16.00
CA TYR A 126 8.23 4.43 -17.22
C TYR A 126 9.21 5.60 -17.30
N GLU A 127 9.54 6.23 -16.17
CA GLU A 127 10.55 7.30 -16.12
C GLU A 127 11.96 6.79 -16.49
N MET A 128 12.35 5.62 -15.99
CA MET A 128 13.63 5.00 -16.37
C MET A 128 13.65 4.62 -17.85
N ALA A 129 12.57 4.05 -18.38
CA ALA A 129 12.47 3.78 -19.81
C ALA A 129 12.57 5.08 -20.66
N ALA A 130 11.91 6.16 -20.22
CA ALA A 130 11.95 7.47 -20.89
C ALA A 130 13.35 8.11 -20.85
N ARG A 131 14.12 7.94 -19.77
CA ARG A 131 15.52 8.42 -19.70
C ARG A 131 16.43 7.69 -20.68
N LEU A 132 16.19 6.39 -20.88
CA LEU A 132 16.96 5.53 -21.78
C LEU A 132 16.56 5.70 -23.25
N VAL A 133 15.32 6.13 -23.51
CA VAL A 133 14.77 6.37 -24.86
C VAL A 133 14.12 7.76 -24.92
N PRO A 134 14.91 8.84 -24.82
CA PRO A 134 14.37 10.19 -24.72
C PRO A 134 13.64 10.67 -25.99
N GLN A 135 13.87 10.02 -27.13
CA GLN A 135 13.15 10.30 -28.39
C GLN A 135 11.73 9.71 -28.46
N ASP A 136 11.32 8.87 -27.49
CA ASP A 136 9.98 8.31 -27.45
C ASP A 136 9.11 9.06 -26.43
N ASP A 137 8.48 10.15 -26.90
CA ASP A 137 7.63 11.02 -26.09
C ASP A 137 6.44 10.27 -25.44
N SER A 138 6.05 9.11 -26.00
CA SER A 138 4.95 8.30 -25.46
C SER A 138 5.29 7.68 -24.10
N LEU A 139 6.57 7.54 -23.76
CA LEU A 139 7.01 6.98 -22.47
C LEU A 139 6.85 7.99 -21.33
N ALA A 140 7.15 9.26 -21.60
CA ALA A 140 6.90 10.34 -20.67
C ALA A 140 5.39 10.54 -20.44
N GLU A 141 4.58 10.44 -21.50
CA GLU A 141 3.13 10.47 -21.39
C GLU A 141 2.59 9.30 -20.56
N ARG A 142 3.09 8.08 -20.78
CA ARG A 142 2.73 6.89 -19.98
C ARG A 142 3.15 7.02 -18.52
N ALA A 143 4.31 7.59 -18.23
CA ALA A 143 4.74 7.90 -16.87
C ALA A 143 3.78 8.87 -16.19
N GLU A 144 3.34 9.91 -16.91
CA GLU A 144 2.40 10.90 -16.40
C GLU A 144 0.98 10.32 -16.23
N ILE A 145 0.52 9.43 -17.12
CA ILE A 145 -0.73 8.69 -16.93
C ILE A 145 -0.65 7.78 -15.70
N ALA A 146 0.43 7.00 -15.59
CA ALA A 146 0.68 6.16 -14.42
C ALA A 146 0.74 7.00 -13.14
N ARG A 147 1.35 8.18 -13.19
CA ARG A 147 1.45 9.11 -12.06
C ARG A 147 0.10 9.71 -11.71
N ARG A 148 -0.75 10.05 -12.69
CA ARG A 148 -2.12 10.53 -12.43
C ARG A 148 -2.99 9.46 -11.82
N LEU A 149 -2.86 8.21 -12.28
CA LEU A 149 -3.58 7.08 -11.69
C LEU A 149 -3.03 6.76 -10.29
N ALA A 150 -1.70 6.73 -10.12
CA ALA A 150 -1.04 6.56 -8.84
C ALA A 150 -1.42 7.69 -7.88
N ASN A 151 -1.53 8.93 -8.35
CA ASN A 151 -1.98 10.08 -7.59
C ASN A 151 -3.49 10.12 -7.43
N ARG A 152 -4.28 9.35 -8.18
CA ARG A 152 -5.71 9.18 -7.94
C ARG A 152 -5.94 8.14 -6.84
N ASP A 153 -5.17 7.06 -6.87
CA ASP A 153 -5.19 6.02 -5.86
C ASP A 153 -4.47 6.50 -4.58
N ALA A 154 -3.39 7.26 -4.71
CA ALA A 154 -2.77 8.02 -3.61
C ALA A 154 -3.53 9.31 -3.29
N ALA A 155 -4.45 9.83 -4.11
CA ALA A 155 -5.44 10.81 -3.61
C ALA A 155 -6.56 10.11 -2.84
N SER A 156 -6.70 8.79 -2.97
CA SER A 156 -7.54 7.97 -2.09
C SER A 156 -6.82 7.60 -0.78
N ASP A 157 -5.48 7.41 -0.81
CA ASP A 157 -4.67 7.06 0.37
C ASP A 157 -3.94 8.24 1.06
N ASP A 158 -3.66 9.34 0.35
CA ASP A 158 -2.90 10.55 0.75
C ASP A 158 -3.60 11.85 0.28
N ALA A 159 -4.88 12.01 0.60
CA ALA A 159 -5.55 13.30 0.52
C ALA A 159 -5.02 14.25 1.60
N ALA A 160 -4.16 15.21 1.23
CA ALA A 160 -4.08 16.48 1.94
C ALA A 160 -5.40 17.24 1.73
N SER A 161 -6.36 17.38 2.65
CA SER A 161 -6.57 16.86 4.00
C SER A 161 -7.94 16.14 4.03
N ALA A 162 -7.93 14.81 4.01
CA ALA A 162 -9.12 14.02 4.32
C ALA A 162 -9.57 14.36 5.76
N TYR A 163 -10.83 14.74 5.97
CA TYR A 163 -11.34 15.14 7.30
C TYR A 163 -11.23 14.02 8.33
N GLU A 164 -11.18 12.78 7.84
CA GLU A 164 -11.07 11.55 8.60
C GLU A 164 -9.66 11.30 9.14
N ALA A 165 -8.61 11.89 8.55
CA ALA A 165 -7.22 11.56 8.84
C ALA A 165 -6.83 11.67 10.33
N PRO A 166 -7.25 12.70 11.09
CA PRO A 166 -6.97 12.79 12.53
C PRO A 166 -7.68 11.71 13.38
N TYR A 167 -8.69 11.07 12.81
CA TYR A 167 -9.59 10.17 13.52
C TYR A 167 -9.37 8.70 13.17
N ILE A 168 -8.50 8.39 12.19
CA ILE A 168 -8.07 7.04 11.85
C ILE A 168 -7.33 6.43 13.05
N VAL A 169 -7.74 5.23 13.44
CA VAL A 169 -7.08 4.46 14.50
C VAL A 169 -5.95 3.64 13.86
N LYS A 170 -4.70 3.98 14.17
CA LYS A 170 -3.53 3.30 13.56
C LYS A 170 -3.21 1.97 14.25
N ASP A 171 -3.29 1.96 15.58
CA ASP A 171 -2.94 0.81 16.41
C ASP A 171 -4.22 0.15 16.92
N ILE A 172 -4.76 -0.77 16.12
CA ILE A 172 -5.95 -1.54 16.50
C ILE A 172 -5.51 -2.67 17.45
N PRO A 173 -5.99 -2.68 18.71
CA PRO A 173 -5.61 -3.73 19.65
C PRO A 173 -6.12 -5.10 19.18
N GLY A 174 -5.44 -6.16 19.61
CA GLY A 174 -5.89 -7.53 19.35
C GLY A 174 -7.10 -7.93 20.19
N ASN A 175 -7.67 -9.09 19.86
CA ASN A 175 -8.78 -9.64 20.62
C ASN A 175 -8.47 -9.80 22.11
N THR A 176 -9.34 -9.26 22.96
CA THR A 176 -9.35 -9.39 24.42
C THR A 176 -10.70 -9.86 24.95
N SER A 177 -11.66 -10.14 24.05
CA SER A 177 -13.00 -10.60 24.40
C SER A 177 -12.98 -12.10 24.72
N PRO A 178 -13.21 -12.51 25.99
CA PRO A 178 -13.20 -13.93 26.35
C PRO A 178 -14.40 -14.69 25.75
N ASP A 179 -15.50 -14.01 25.47
CA ASP A 179 -16.75 -14.61 24.96
C ASP A 179 -16.79 -14.72 23.43
N ALA A 180 -15.74 -14.29 22.74
CA ALA A 180 -15.69 -14.33 21.28
C ALA A 180 -15.32 -15.72 20.77
N THR A 181 -16.25 -16.35 20.06
CA THR A 181 -16.09 -17.72 19.56
C THR A 181 -15.88 -17.77 18.05
N GLN A 182 -16.67 -17.03 17.27
CA GLN A 182 -16.64 -17.09 15.80
C GLN A 182 -15.71 -16.05 15.19
N PHE A 183 -15.96 -14.79 15.53
CA PHE A 183 -15.14 -13.64 15.15
C PHE A 183 -15.38 -12.53 16.16
N VAL A 184 -14.51 -11.53 16.17
CA VAL A 184 -14.66 -10.33 17.00
C VAL A 184 -14.47 -9.08 16.15
N SER A 185 -15.30 -8.06 16.39
CA SER A 185 -15.05 -6.72 15.88
C SER A 185 -14.06 -6.02 16.80
N LEU A 186 -12.83 -5.87 16.31
CA LEU A 186 -11.77 -5.16 17.01
C LEU A 186 -12.03 -3.65 17.02
N LEU A 187 -12.54 -3.12 15.90
CA LEU A 187 -12.84 -1.71 15.72
C LEU A 187 -14.06 -1.52 14.82
N ASP A 188 -14.95 -0.65 15.23
CA ASP A 188 -15.93 0.02 14.39
C ASP A 188 -15.74 1.54 14.58
N ASN A 189 -15.08 2.19 13.62
CA ASN A 189 -14.82 3.63 13.65
C ASN A 189 -15.57 4.32 12.51
N ARG A 190 -16.45 5.26 12.84
CA ARG A 190 -17.20 6.07 11.88
C ARG A 190 -16.92 7.55 12.11
N VAL A 191 -16.55 8.24 11.04
CA VAL A 191 -16.30 9.68 11.03
C VAL A 191 -17.23 10.31 10.02
N VAL A 192 -18.10 11.20 10.47
CA VAL A 192 -19.07 11.91 9.66
C VAL A 192 -18.65 13.36 9.56
N LYS A 193 -18.54 13.89 8.34
CA LYS A 193 -18.42 15.32 8.09
C LYS A 193 -19.68 15.85 7.46
N ILE A 194 -20.32 16.78 8.14
CA ILE A 194 -21.48 17.53 7.64
C ILE A 194 -20.96 18.79 6.96
N LEU A 195 -21.49 19.11 5.78
CA LEU A 195 -21.20 20.34 5.05
C LEU A 195 -22.23 21.43 5.41
N PRO A 196 -21.93 22.72 5.18
CA PRO A 196 -22.88 23.81 5.46
C PRO A 196 -24.20 23.68 4.71
N ASN A 197 -24.18 23.03 3.55
CA ASN A 197 -25.40 22.73 2.80
C ASN A 197 -26.19 21.57 3.41
N GLY A 198 -25.71 20.82 4.40
CA GLY A 198 -26.39 19.69 5.02
C GLY A 198 -26.13 18.32 4.35
N LEU A 199 -25.34 18.27 3.28
CA LEU A 199 -24.81 16.99 2.78
C LEU A 199 -23.75 16.46 3.74
N ALA A 200 -23.61 15.14 3.79
CA ALA A 200 -22.62 14.48 4.62
C ALA A 200 -21.69 13.56 3.82
N SER A 201 -20.45 13.50 4.27
CA SER A 201 -19.52 12.42 3.94
C SER A 201 -19.30 11.57 5.18
N THR A 202 -19.34 10.26 5.01
CA THR A 202 -19.15 9.27 6.07
C THR A 202 -18.00 8.35 5.72
N PHE A 203 -16.94 8.41 6.51
CA PHE A 203 -15.83 7.47 6.50
C PHE A 203 -16.08 6.36 7.53
N ASN A 204 -15.80 5.12 7.14
CA ASN A 204 -15.83 3.97 8.04
C ASN A 204 -14.47 3.26 7.98
N GLN A 205 -13.96 2.89 9.14
CA GLN A 205 -12.81 2.03 9.33
C GLN A 205 -13.24 0.90 10.25
N ILE A 206 -13.26 -0.31 9.72
CA ILE A 206 -13.77 -1.49 10.41
C ILE A 206 -12.69 -2.54 10.44
N ALA A 207 -12.49 -3.16 11.61
CA ALA A 207 -11.57 -4.26 11.76
C ALA A 207 -12.19 -5.46 12.48
N PHE A 208 -11.86 -6.64 11.97
CA PHE A 208 -12.29 -7.93 12.50
C PHE A 208 -11.11 -8.87 12.71
N GLU A 209 -11.23 -9.78 13.66
CA GLU A 209 -10.37 -10.95 13.80
C GLU A 209 -11.21 -12.21 13.64
N VAL A 210 -10.76 -13.12 12.77
CA VAL A 210 -11.43 -14.41 12.50
C VAL A 210 -10.98 -15.41 13.56
N LEU A 211 -11.90 -16.04 14.30
CA LEU A 211 -11.54 -16.94 15.41
C LEU A 211 -11.78 -18.42 15.09
N ASP A 212 -12.79 -18.73 14.26
CA ASP A 212 -13.09 -20.08 13.81
C ASP A 212 -13.53 -20.15 12.33
N GLU A 213 -13.86 -21.36 11.86
CA GLU A 213 -14.35 -21.58 10.50
C GLU A 213 -15.71 -20.94 10.21
N GLN A 214 -16.56 -20.76 11.22
CA GLN A 214 -17.87 -20.15 11.05
C GLN A 214 -17.75 -18.63 10.88
N GLY A 215 -16.92 -17.98 11.69
CA GLY A 215 -16.55 -16.58 11.52
C GLY A 215 -15.81 -16.34 10.21
N LEU A 216 -14.99 -17.29 9.76
CA LEU A 216 -14.38 -17.25 8.43
C LEU A 216 -15.44 -17.20 7.34
N LYS A 217 -16.46 -18.08 7.40
CA LYS A 217 -17.56 -18.08 6.42
C LYS A 217 -18.32 -16.75 6.44
N THR A 218 -18.56 -16.17 7.60
CA THR A 218 -19.25 -14.89 7.75
C THR A 218 -18.42 -13.72 7.20
N LEU A 219 -17.12 -13.67 7.48
CA LEU A 219 -16.25 -12.55 7.12
C LEU A 219 -15.64 -12.66 5.72
N ARG A 220 -15.85 -13.78 5.02
CA ARG A 220 -15.43 -13.97 3.61
C ARG A 220 -16.07 -12.97 2.65
N ALA A 221 -17.26 -12.47 2.99
CA ALA A 221 -18.03 -11.55 2.17
C ALA A 221 -18.57 -10.42 3.06
N MET A 222 -18.05 -9.20 2.86
CA MET A 222 -18.43 -8.03 3.65
C MET A 222 -19.25 -7.07 2.78
N PRO A 223 -20.58 -7.01 2.97
CA PRO A 223 -21.44 -6.16 2.17
C PRO A 223 -21.39 -4.70 2.64
N ILE A 224 -21.38 -3.77 1.68
CA ILE A 224 -21.50 -2.33 1.87
C ILE A 224 -22.65 -1.84 1.01
N ASN A 225 -23.70 -1.35 1.67
CA ASN A 225 -24.87 -0.79 1.01
C ASN A 225 -24.70 0.70 0.72
N TYR A 226 -25.15 1.12 -0.46
CA TYR A 226 -25.17 2.52 -0.89
C TYR A 226 -26.26 2.75 -1.95
N SER A 227 -26.65 4.03 -2.14
CA SER A 227 -27.51 4.45 -3.26
C SER A 227 -26.64 5.21 -4.28
N PRO A 228 -26.33 4.68 -5.47
CA PRO A 228 -25.45 5.34 -6.44
C PRO A 228 -26.06 6.63 -7.02
N THR A 229 -27.38 6.79 -6.93
CA THR A 229 -28.07 8.04 -7.33
C THR A 229 -27.80 9.15 -6.31
N ASP A 230 -27.69 8.81 -5.02
CA ASP A 230 -27.60 9.78 -3.94
C ASP A 230 -26.19 9.87 -3.33
N GLU A 231 -25.39 8.83 -3.49
CA GLU A 231 -24.13 8.61 -2.79
C GLU A 231 -23.05 8.09 -3.74
N LYS A 232 -21.84 8.62 -3.58
CA LYS A 232 -20.62 8.05 -4.13
C LYS A 232 -19.98 7.14 -3.08
N LEU A 233 -19.77 5.87 -3.39
CA LEU A 233 -19.03 4.92 -2.55
C LEU A 233 -17.59 4.78 -3.07
N GLU A 234 -16.62 4.91 -2.18
CA GLU A 234 -15.20 4.77 -2.46
C GLU A 234 -14.60 3.77 -1.45
N ILE A 235 -14.06 2.65 -1.94
CA ILE A 235 -13.29 1.72 -1.12
C ILE A 235 -11.86 2.27 -1.08
N ILE A 236 -11.39 2.63 0.10
CA ILE A 236 -10.08 3.26 0.31
C ILE A 236 -9.01 2.19 0.48
N SER A 237 -9.24 1.24 1.39
CA SER A 237 -8.26 0.19 1.65
C SER A 237 -8.93 -1.08 2.15
N VAL A 238 -8.39 -2.24 1.77
CA VAL A 238 -8.70 -3.54 2.37
C VAL A 238 -7.36 -4.23 2.66
N ILE A 239 -7.10 -4.50 3.93
CA ILE A 239 -5.84 -5.06 4.40
C ILE A 239 -6.16 -6.30 5.24
N THR A 240 -5.57 -7.42 4.85
CA THR A 240 -5.58 -8.67 5.62
C THR A 240 -4.23 -8.83 6.28
N THR A 241 -4.17 -8.89 7.61
CA THR A 241 -2.97 -9.22 8.38
C THR A 241 -3.04 -10.69 8.78
N LYS A 242 -2.11 -11.51 8.27
CA LYS A 242 -2.01 -12.93 8.59
C LYS A 242 -1.49 -13.14 10.01
N LYS A 243 -1.63 -14.38 10.49
CA LYS A 243 -1.07 -14.82 11.79
C LYS A 243 0.43 -14.56 11.96
N ASP A 244 1.21 -14.63 10.88
CA ASP A 244 2.65 -14.38 10.90
C ASP A 244 3.01 -12.88 10.83
N GLY A 245 1.99 -12.01 10.79
CA GLY A 245 2.14 -10.57 10.70
C GLY A 245 2.27 -10.03 9.27
N THR A 246 2.33 -10.90 8.25
CA THR A 246 2.34 -10.46 6.85
C THR A 246 1.03 -9.78 6.48
N LYS A 247 1.10 -8.76 5.63
CA LYS A 247 -0.06 -7.99 5.18
C LYS A 247 -0.31 -8.24 3.70
N HIS A 248 -1.56 -8.53 3.36
CA HIS A 248 -2.03 -8.66 1.99
C HIS A 248 -3.10 -7.62 1.70
N ARG A 249 -3.16 -7.20 0.43
CA ARG A 249 -4.20 -6.30 -0.09
C ARG A 249 -5.05 -6.99 -1.17
N LEU A 250 -5.08 -8.32 -1.14
CA LEU A 250 -5.84 -9.10 -2.11
C LEU A 250 -7.32 -9.12 -1.71
N TYR A 251 -8.15 -8.50 -2.53
CA TYR A 251 -9.60 -8.57 -2.40
C TYR A 251 -10.26 -8.51 -3.77
N LYS A 252 -11.52 -8.93 -3.83
CA LYS A 252 -12.40 -8.75 -4.99
C LYS A 252 -13.61 -7.95 -4.55
N THR A 253 -14.22 -7.25 -5.49
CA THR A 253 -15.47 -6.53 -5.27
C THR A 253 -16.49 -6.98 -6.30
N THR A 254 -17.66 -7.37 -5.81
CA THR A 254 -18.81 -7.68 -6.66
C THR A 254 -19.95 -6.76 -6.28
N GLU A 255 -20.61 -6.16 -7.27
CA GLU A 255 -21.74 -5.25 -7.05
C GLU A 255 -23.06 -5.97 -7.38
N TYR A 256 -24.04 -5.84 -6.49
CA TYR A 256 -25.37 -6.40 -6.62
C TYR A 256 -26.41 -5.28 -6.55
N ASN A 257 -27.48 -5.42 -7.33
CA ASN A 257 -28.68 -4.61 -7.13
C ASN A 257 -29.56 -5.29 -6.06
N THR A 258 -29.79 -4.58 -4.96
CA THR A 258 -30.49 -5.11 -3.78
C THR A 258 -31.96 -4.66 -3.73
N ALA A 259 -32.39 -3.79 -4.66
CA ALA A 259 -33.80 -3.42 -4.75
C ALA A 259 -34.64 -4.61 -5.22
N ASP A 260 -35.76 -4.85 -4.53
CA ASP A 260 -36.74 -5.87 -4.92
C ASP A 260 -37.39 -5.48 -6.26
N GLU A 261 -37.75 -6.46 -7.10
CA GLU A 261 -38.21 -6.24 -8.48
C GLU A 261 -39.38 -5.25 -8.57
N SER A 262 -40.26 -5.24 -7.57
CA SER A 262 -41.42 -4.34 -7.48
C SER A 262 -41.07 -2.87 -7.20
N ILE A 263 -39.89 -2.59 -6.64
CA ILE A 263 -39.46 -1.24 -6.23
C ILE A 263 -38.19 -0.75 -6.92
N ARG A 264 -37.57 -1.58 -7.79
CA ARG A 264 -36.39 -1.23 -8.61
C ARG A 264 -36.55 0.03 -9.45
N MET A 265 -37.79 0.39 -9.83
CA MET A 265 -38.06 1.62 -10.58
C MET A 265 -37.92 2.89 -9.73
N TYR A 266 -37.97 2.77 -8.40
CA TYR A 266 -38.02 3.91 -7.48
C TYR A 266 -36.80 3.99 -6.55
N TYR A 267 -36.12 2.88 -6.29
CA TYR A 267 -34.93 2.82 -5.44
C TYR A 267 -33.79 2.11 -6.17
N ASP A 268 -32.67 2.80 -6.36
CA ASP A 268 -31.41 2.21 -6.83
C ASP A 268 -30.57 1.81 -5.61
N GLN A 269 -31.06 0.91 -4.76
CA GLN A 269 -30.22 0.41 -3.66
C GLN A 269 -29.27 -0.64 -4.19
N ARG A 270 -27.97 -0.42 -3.98
CA ARG A 270 -26.91 -1.32 -4.40
C ARG A 270 -26.07 -1.76 -3.22
N GLN A 271 -25.42 -2.90 -3.41
CA GLN A 271 -24.53 -3.50 -2.44
C GLN A 271 -23.22 -3.88 -3.13
N ILE A 272 -22.11 -3.31 -2.68
CA ILE A 272 -20.79 -3.84 -3.02
C ILE A 272 -20.39 -4.84 -1.96
N VAL A 273 -20.00 -6.04 -2.37
CA VAL A 273 -19.48 -7.08 -1.49
C VAL A 273 -17.96 -7.15 -1.67
N ILE A 274 -17.23 -6.93 -0.58
CA ILE A 274 -15.79 -7.16 -0.52
C ILE A 274 -15.57 -8.63 -0.19
N GLU A 275 -14.85 -9.33 -1.06
CA GLU A 275 -14.47 -10.73 -0.90
C GLU A 275 -12.97 -10.87 -0.72
N ILE A 276 -12.53 -11.66 0.26
CA ILE A 276 -11.10 -11.92 0.52
C ILE A 276 -10.83 -13.42 0.29
N PRO A 277 -10.32 -13.81 -0.89
CA PRO A 277 -10.24 -15.23 -1.28
C PRO A 277 -9.33 -16.08 -0.41
N ASP A 278 -8.25 -15.51 0.11
CA ASP A 278 -7.20 -16.18 0.88
C ASP A 278 -7.38 -16.03 2.40
N LEU A 279 -8.55 -15.57 2.86
CA LEU A 279 -8.84 -15.37 4.27
C LEU A 279 -8.78 -16.69 5.06
N ALA A 280 -8.09 -16.68 6.20
CA ALA A 280 -7.93 -17.84 7.06
C ALA A 280 -8.29 -17.55 8.52
N VAL A 281 -8.49 -18.61 9.31
CA VAL A 281 -8.71 -18.51 10.75
C VAL A 281 -7.51 -17.88 11.44
N GLY A 282 -7.75 -16.88 12.28
CA GLY A 282 -6.80 -16.03 13.00
C GLY A 282 -6.16 -14.92 12.17
N ASP A 283 -6.61 -14.71 10.92
CA ASP A 283 -6.32 -13.49 10.19
C ASP A 283 -7.11 -12.31 10.79
N ARG A 284 -6.54 -11.12 10.65
CA ARG A 284 -7.22 -9.85 10.92
C ARG A 284 -7.51 -9.13 9.62
N ILE A 285 -8.70 -8.56 9.51
CA ILE A 285 -9.13 -7.79 8.35
C ILE A 285 -9.33 -6.37 8.83
N GLU A 286 -8.82 -5.40 8.08
CA GLU A 286 -9.16 -4.00 8.20
C GLU A 286 -9.63 -3.50 6.84
N TYR A 287 -10.82 -2.91 6.78
CA TYR A 287 -11.28 -2.23 5.58
C TYR A 287 -11.77 -0.83 5.88
N ARG A 288 -11.53 0.05 4.92
CA ARG A 288 -11.86 1.46 4.97
C ARG A 288 -12.62 1.84 3.72
N PHE A 289 -13.72 2.55 3.91
CA PHE A 289 -14.51 3.06 2.80
C PHE A 289 -15.17 4.38 3.17
N LYS A 290 -15.51 5.14 2.15
CA LYS A 290 -16.13 6.45 2.26
C LYS A 290 -17.39 6.50 1.43
N ARG A 291 -18.47 6.99 2.03
CA ARG A 291 -19.71 7.33 1.32
C ARG A 291 -19.85 8.84 1.34
N THR A 292 -20.08 9.45 0.18
CA THR A 292 -20.27 10.89 0.05
C THR A 292 -21.61 11.15 -0.59
N GLN A 293 -22.49 11.87 0.11
CA GLN A 293 -23.76 12.28 -0.47
C GLN A 293 -23.51 13.30 -1.60
N MET A 294 -24.06 13.00 -2.78
CA MET A 294 -23.94 13.82 -3.99
C MET A 294 -25.12 14.78 -4.14
N GLN A 295 -26.28 14.37 -3.66
CA GLN A 295 -27.51 15.16 -3.71
C GLN A 295 -28.31 14.98 -2.43
N LYS A 296 -29.17 15.97 -2.16
CA LYS A 296 -30.14 15.89 -1.08
C LYS A 296 -31.34 15.10 -1.56
N SER A 297 -31.97 14.34 -0.66
CA SER A 297 -33.31 13.84 -0.96
C SER A 297 -34.26 15.04 -1.11
N ALA A 298 -35.21 14.94 -2.06
CA ALA A 298 -36.19 16.00 -2.34
C ALA A 298 -37.05 16.37 -1.10
N SER A 299 -37.07 15.54 -0.06
CA SER A 299 -37.81 15.74 1.18
C SER A 299 -36.99 16.34 2.34
N SER A 300 -35.69 16.58 2.15
CA SER A 300 -34.80 17.04 3.23
C SER A 300 -34.62 18.57 3.26
N THR A 301 -35.31 19.23 4.19
CA THR A 301 -34.85 20.51 4.77
C THR A 301 -33.46 20.30 5.36
N ASN A 302 -32.54 21.29 5.35
CA ASN A 302 -31.14 21.23 5.83
C ASN A 302 -30.97 20.50 7.19
N TYR A 303 -31.00 19.18 7.19
CA TYR A 303 -31.13 18.32 8.36
C TYR A 303 -30.38 17.04 8.05
N PHE A 304 -29.56 16.63 9.00
CA PHE A 304 -28.79 15.40 8.95
C PHE A 304 -29.20 14.55 10.15
N SER A 305 -29.36 13.25 9.91
CA SER A 305 -29.60 12.25 10.93
C SER A 305 -28.78 11.01 10.61
N ASP A 306 -28.17 10.42 11.62
CA ASP A 306 -27.53 9.11 11.53
C ASP A 306 -27.94 8.29 12.77
N LEU A 307 -27.97 6.97 12.59
CA LEU A 307 -28.15 6.01 13.65
C LEU A 307 -26.88 5.15 13.71
N TYR A 308 -26.11 5.32 14.79
CA TYR A 308 -24.92 4.52 15.03
C TYR A 308 -25.18 3.50 16.14
N GLN A 309 -25.17 2.22 15.78
CA GLN A 309 -25.34 1.15 16.75
C GLN A 309 -24.01 0.90 17.47
N LEU A 310 -23.99 1.09 18.80
CA LEU A 310 -22.82 0.79 19.63
C LEU A 310 -22.70 -0.70 19.94
N GLN A 311 -23.83 -1.38 20.12
CA GLN A 311 -23.92 -2.81 20.36
C GLN A 311 -24.14 -3.57 19.04
N ALA A 312 -23.54 -4.74 18.93
CA ALA A 312 -23.75 -5.68 17.83
C ALA A 312 -24.21 -7.05 18.36
N THR A 313 -24.68 -7.91 17.46
CA THR A 313 -25.03 -9.31 17.77
C THR A 313 -23.81 -10.21 17.96
N PHE A 314 -22.62 -9.69 17.66
CA PHE A 314 -21.33 -10.31 17.87
C PHE A 314 -20.48 -9.43 18.81
N PRO A 315 -19.45 -9.99 19.48
CA PRO A 315 -18.59 -9.23 20.34
C PRO A 315 -17.91 -8.07 19.59
N ARG A 316 -18.08 -6.87 20.12
CA ARG A 316 -17.45 -5.66 19.64
C ARG A 316 -16.66 -5.01 20.77
N GLN A 317 -15.37 -4.81 20.52
CA GLN A 317 -14.49 -4.27 21.53
C GLN A 317 -14.54 -2.75 21.56
N TRP A 318 -14.30 -2.11 20.41
CA TRP A 318 -14.15 -0.66 20.32
C TRP A 318 -15.09 -0.09 19.27
N SER A 319 -15.89 0.88 19.69
CA SER A 319 -16.73 1.71 18.82
C SER A 319 -16.32 3.17 18.98
N LYS A 320 -16.12 3.85 17.86
CA LYS A 320 -15.81 5.29 17.81
C LYS A 320 -16.72 5.96 16.81
N TYR A 321 -17.44 6.98 17.26
CA TYR A 321 -18.30 7.80 16.40
C TYR A 321 -17.89 9.25 16.54
N THR A 322 -17.47 9.85 15.42
CA THR A 322 -17.01 11.24 15.36
C THR A 322 -17.90 12.01 14.40
N VAL A 323 -18.39 13.18 14.82
CA VAL A 323 -19.14 14.09 13.95
C VAL A 323 -18.40 15.42 13.85
N ILE A 324 -18.11 15.84 12.63
CA ILE A 324 -17.49 17.11 12.28
C ILE A 324 -18.56 17.96 11.63
N THR A 325 -18.90 19.09 12.25
CA THR A 325 -19.95 19.98 11.76
C THR A 325 -19.42 21.41 11.62
N PRO A 326 -19.95 22.21 10.68
CA PRO A 326 -19.72 23.64 10.68
C PRO A 326 -20.44 24.25 11.89
N GLU A 327 -19.94 25.39 12.38
CA GLU A 327 -20.53 26.09 13.53
C GLU A 327 -22.01 26.45 13.31
N SER A 328 -22.41 26.66 12.06
CA SER A 328 -23.77 26.97 11.66
C SER A 328 -24.74 25.78 11.73
N PHE A 329 -24.28 24.57 12.04
CA PHE A 329 -25.10 23.35 12.02
C PHE A 329 -25.22 22.76 13.44
N PRO A 330 -26.31 23.07 14.18
CA PRO A 330 -26.46 22.60 15.55
C PRO A 330 -26.64 21.09 15.60
N VAL A 331 -25.88 20.42 16.47
CA VAL A 331 -25.92 18.97 16.66
C VAL A 331 -26.70 18.63 17.93
N ARG A 332 -27.59 17.64 17.83
CA ARG A 332 -28.21 16.97 18.97
C ARG A 332 -27.89 15.49 18.86
N PHE A 333 -27.52 14.88 19.98
CA PHE A 333 -27.26 13.44 20.04
C PHE A 333 -28.02 12.84 21.23
N TYR A 334 -28.39 11.59 21.09
CA TYR A 334 -29.07 10.78 22.11
C TYR A 334 -28.35 9.42 22.15
N LEU A 335 -28.14 8.88 23.35
CA LEU A 335 -27.48 7.61 23.59
C LEU A 335 -28.47 6.55 24.05
#